data_AF-A0AAD9GCD8-F1
#
_entry.id   AF-A0AAD9GCD8-F1
#
_cell.length_a   1.000
_cell.length_b   1.000
_cell.length_c   1.000
_cell.angle_alpha   90.00
_cell.angle_beta   90.00
_cell.angle_gamma   90.00
#
_symmetry.space_group_name_H-M   'P 1'
#
loop_
_entity.id
_entity.type
_entity.pdbx_description
1 polymer ?
#
loop_
_entity_poly.entity_id
_entity_poly.type
_entity_poly.pdbx_seq_one_letter_code
_entity_poly.pdbx_strand_id
1 'polypeptide(L)'
;MAFTVQHNQHQVLKDAWFAVKRYVEEDRCVFVWACETKVKGTLSSAQSIRHRDTGWTLVEHYSSGDDSMESCIIQTCVRVRTDLPEVMPRSQEEVMLLSDIVSSSFLENLDGIHQSVEDALLEETMRS
;
A
#
# COMPACT_ATOMS: atom_id res chain seq x y z
N MET A 1 8.19 -3.02 7.46
CA MET A 1 8.74 -1.66 7.49
C MET A 1 8.03 -0.90 8.61
N ALA A 2 8.74 -0.12 9.43
CA ALA A 2 8.14 0.66 10.51
C ALA A 2 8.51 2.14 10.33
N PHE A 3 7.55 3.04 10.48
CA PHE A 3 7.76 4.46 10.28
C PHE A 3 6.88 5.30 11.22
N THR A 4 7.37 6.51 11.52
CA THR A 4 6.69 7.45 12.43
C THR A 4 6.10 8.57 11.59
N VAL A 5 4.77 8.76 11.69
CA VAL A 5 4.08 9.87 11.01
C VAL A 5 3.72 10.90 12.08
N GLN A 6 4.18 12.14 11.89
CA GLN A 6 3.75 13.28 12.71
C GLN A 6 2.62 14.01 12.00
N HIS A 7 1.45 14.07 12.63
CA HIS A 7 0.33 14.84 12.13
C HIS A 7 -0.08 15.89 13.16
N ASN A 8 0.16 17.18 12.86
CA ASN A 8 -0.35 18.36 13.58
C ASN A 8 -0.62 18.13 15.09
N GLN A 9 0.46 17.87 15.87
CA GLN A 9 0.49 17.63 17.33
C GLN A 9 0.28 16.20 17.85
N HIS A 10 -0.10 15.23 17.01
CA HIS A 10 -0.28 13.84 17.41
C HIS A 10 0.85 12.97 16.83
N GLN A 11 1.61 12.31 17.72
CA GLN A 11 2.57 11.29 17.31
C GLN A 11 1.85 9.97 17.13
N VAL A 12 1.97 9.42 15.93
CA VAL A 12 1.38 8.14 15.57
C VAL A 12 2.49 7.22 15.07
N LEU A 13 2.58 6.06 15.70
CA LEU A 13 3.48 4.97 15.31
C LEU A 13 2.74 4.07 14.33
N LYS A 14 3.34 3.85 13.16
CA LYS A 14 2.82 2.97 12.13
C LYS A 14 3.79 1.81 11.90
N ASP A 15 3.31 0.61 12.14
CA ASP A 15 4.00 -0.63 11.78
C ASP A 15 3.30 -1.27 10.59
N ALA A 16 4.03 -1.56 9.52
CA ALA A 16 3.50 -2.20 8.32
C ALA A 16 4.29 -3.48 7.98
N TRP A 17 3.56 -4.57 7.74
CA TRP A 17 4.11 -5.86 7.32
C TRP A 17 3.59 -6.18 5.93
N PHE A 18 4.51 -6.45 5.02
CA PHE A 18 4.20 -6.80 3.64
C PHE A 18 4.59 -8.24 3.37
N ALA A 19 3.71 -8.95 2.67
CA ALA A 19 4.00 -10.24 2.07
C ALA A 19 3.68 -10.15 0.58
N VAL A 20 4.65 -10.50 -0.26
CA VAL A 20 4.53 -10.44 -1.72
C VAL A 20 4.95 -11.77 -2.29
N LYS A 21 4.19 -12.28 -3.26
CA LYS A 21 4.53 -13.45 -4.06
C LYS A 21 4.43 -13.09 -5.53
N ARG A 22 5.49 -13.37 -6.28
CA ARG A 22 5.59 -13.13 -7.72
C ARG A 22 5.31 -14.42 -8.50
N TYR A 23 4.57 -14.28 -9.58
CA TYR A 23 4.33 -15.31 -10.60
C TYR A 23 4.78 -14.76 -11.94
N VAL A 24 5.62 -15.52 -12.64
CA VAL A 24 6.16 -15.14 -13.95
C VAL A 24 5.49 -16.00 -15.00
N GLU A 25 4.91 -15.35 -15.99
CA GLU A 25 4.34 -15.97 -17.17
C GLU A 25 5.10 -15.48 -18.41
N GLU A 26 4.80 -16.02 -19.59
CA GLU A 26 5.56 -15.75 -20.82
C GLU A 26 5.65 -14.25 -21.16
N ASP A 27 4.53 -13.52 -21.09
CA ASP A 27 4.45 -12.10 -21.48
C ASP A 27 4.10 -11.16 -20.32
N ARG A 28 4.05 -11.67 -19.08
CA ARG A 28 3.57 -10.89 -17.92
C ARG A 28 4.09 -11.38 -16.58
N CYS A 29 4.12 -10.47 -15.62
CA CYS A 29 4.40 -10.74 -14.22
C CYS A 29 3.19 -10.37 -13.35
N VAL A 30 2.79 -11.30 -12.47
CA VAL A 30 1.71 -11.09 -11.49
C VAL A 30 2.28 -11.12 -10.09
N PHE A 31 2.08 -10.04 -9.35
CA PHE A 31 2.46 -9.91 -7.95
C PHE A 31 1.20 -9.98 -7.10
N VAL A 32 1.07 -11.02 -6.28
CA VAL A 32 0.00 -11.13 -5.28
C VAL A 32 0.57 -10.68 -3.95
N TRP A 33 -0.11 -9.75 -3.29
CA TRP A 33 0.41 -9.12 -2.09
C TRP A 33 -0.65 -8.92 -1.00
N ALA A 34 -0.16 -8.85 0.23
CA ALA A 34 -0.92 -8.49 1.41
C ALA A 34 -0.09 -7.55 2.28
N CYS A 35 -0.73 -6.52 2.80
CA CYS A 35 -0.18 -5.61 3.80
C CYS A 35 -1.07 -5.61 5.04
N GLU A 36 -0.48 -5.82 6.21
CA GLU A 36 -1.13 -5.48 7.48
C GLU A 36 -0.43 -4.24 8.04
N THR A 37 -1.21 -3.22 8.35
CA THR A 37 -0.73 -2.02 9.02
C THR A 37 -1.40 -1.87 10.37
N LYS A 38 -0.62 -1.58 11.40
CA LYS A 38 -1.09 -1.19 12.72
C LYS A 38 -0.66 0.24 13.00
N VAL A 39 -1.64 1.05 13.33
CA VAL A 39 -1.46 2.45 13.68
C VAL A 39 -1.78 2.59 15.17
N LYS A 40 -0.82 3.06 15.96
CA LYS A 40 -0.97 3.30 17.40
C LYS A 40 -0.56 4.72 17.71
N GLY A 41 -1.35 5.42 18.51
CA GLY A 41 -1.04 6.77 18.94
C GLY A 41 -2.04 7.26 19.97
N THR A 42 -1.77 8.42 20.56
CA THR A 42 -2.72 9.14 21.42
C THR A 42 -3.79 9.81 20.57
N LEU A 43 -4.42 9.05 19.68
CA LEU A 43 -5.58 9.48 18.92
C LEU A 43 -6.79 9.33 19.83
N SER A 44 -7.53 10.42 19.98
CA SER A 44 -8.77 10.52 20.75
C SER A 44 -9.56 9.21 20.86
N SER A 45 -9.63 8.60 22.05
CA SER A 45 -10.37 7.36 22.39
C SER A 45 -10.11 6.10 21.52
N ALA A 46 -9.50 6.25 20.35
CA ALA A 46 -9.18 5.31 19.32
C ALA A 46 -7.72 4.91 19.48
N GLN A 47 -7.44 4.04 20.46
CA GLN A 47 -6.06 3.70 20.84
C GLN A 47 -5.28 2.97 19.75
N SER A 48 -5.96 2.36 18.78
CA SER A 48 -5.32 1.71 17.64
C SER A 48 -6.26 1.55 16.45
N ILE A 49 -5.71 1.66 15.23
CA ILE A 49 -6.38 1.32 13.97
C ILE A 49 -5.61 0.17 13.32
N ARG A 50 -6.33 -0.74 12.66
CA ARG A 50 -5.72 -1.79 11.86
C ARG A 50 -6.21 -1.73 10.43
N HIS A 51 -5.28 -1.67 9.49
CA HIS A 51 -5.55 -1.79 8.06
C HIS A 51 -5.07 -3.13 7.54
N ARG A 52 -5.87 -3.74 6.69
CA ARG A 52 -5.52 -4.93 5.92
C ARG A 52 -5.80 -4.66 4.46
N ASP A 53 -4.71 -4.59 3.70
CA ASP A 53 -4.76 -4.37 2.27
C ASP A 53 -4.36 -5.69 1.61
N THR A 54 -5.17 -6.16 0.67
CA THR A 54 -4.88 -7.35 -0.12
C THR A 54 -5.10 -7.03 -1.57
N GLY A 55 -4.19 -7.44 -2.44
CA GLY A 55 -4.31 -7.09 -3.84
C GLY A 55 -3.42 -7.90 -4.75
N TRP A 56 -3.49 -7.55 -6.01
CA TRP A 56 -2.57 -8.02 -7.03
C TRP A 56 -2.16 -6.87 -7.93
N THR A 57 -0.94 -6.96 -8.43
CA THR A 57 -0.37 -6.06 -9.42
C THR A 57 0.07 -6.88 -10.62
N LEU A 58 -0.47 -6.57 -11.79
CA LEU A 58 -0.11 -7.14 -13.08
C LEU A 58 0.81 -6.15 -13.79
N VAL A 59 1.91 -6.65 -14.32
CA VAL A 59 2.80 -5.94 -15.23
C VAL A 59 2.85 -6.75 -16.52
N GLU A 60 2.39 -6.17 -17.61
CA GLU A 60 2.36 -6.83 -18.93
C GLU A 60 2.94 -5.92 -20.01
N HIS A 61 3.54 -6.53 -21.01
CA HIS A 61 4.03 -5.79 -22.17
C HIS A 61 2.85 -5.25 -22.97
N TYR A 62 2.93 -3.98 -23.38
CA TYR A 62 1.97 -3.37 -24.29
C TYR A 62 2.59 -3.25 -25.68
N SER A 63 2.16 -4.14 -26.59
CA SER A 63 2.53 -4.04 -28.01
C SER A 63 1.53 -3.14 -28.73
N SER A 64 1.97 -1.94 -29.11
CA SER A 64 1.17 -0.97 -29.87
C SER A 64 1.12 -1.29 -31.38
N GLY A 65 1.78 -2.37 -31.83
CA GLY A 65 1.91 -2.73 -33.26
C GLY A 65 2.84 -1.83 -34.07
N ASP A 66 3.40 -0.78 -33.45
CA ASP A 66 4.38 0.13 -34.01
C ASP A 66 5.66 0.01 -33.15
N ASP A 67 6.73 -0.54 -33.72
CA ASP A 67 7.99 -0.91 -33.03
C ASP A 67 8.78 0.29 -32.43
N SER A 68 8.19 1.49 -32.42
CA SER A 68 8.88 2.72 -32.04
C SER A 68 8.98 2.94 -30.52
N MET A 69 8.19 2.22 -29.70
CA MET A 69 8.26 2.38 -28.24
C MET A 69 7.85 1.12 -27.46
N GLU A 70 8.83 0.46 -26.83
CA GLU A 70 8.55 -0.57 -25.81
C GLU A 70 7.79 0.07 -24.63
N SER A 71 6.61 -0.46 -24.34
CA SER A 71 5.72 0.03 -23.29
C SER A 71 5.25 -1.12 -22.42
N CYS A 72 4.88 -0.81 -21.17
CA CYS A 72 4.23 -1.77 -20.28
C CYS A 72 2.97 -1.16 -19.66
N ILE A 73 2.02 -2.02 -19.33
CA ILE A 73 0.84 -1.68 -18.55
C ILE A 73 1.02 -2.24 -17.15
N ILE A 74 0.87 -1.36 -16.16
CA ILE A 74 0.84 -1.74 -14.74
C ILE A 74 -0.59 -1.57 -14.24
N GLN A 75 -1.23 -2.68 -13.86
CA GLN A 75 -2.58 -2.69 -13.29
C GLN A 75 -2.53 -3.18 -11.86
N THR A 76 -3.09 -2.42 -10.93
CA THR A 76 -3.20 -2.83 -9.53
C THR A 76 -4.66 -2.88 -9.10
N CYS A 77 -5.08 -4.02 -8.56
CA CYS A 77 -6.37 -4.18 -7.90
C CYS A 77 -6.13 -4.39 -6.41
N VAL A 78 -6.77 -3.57 -5.57
CA VAL A 78 -6.64 -3.62 -4.12
C VAL A 78 -7.99 -3.66 -3.45
N ARG A 79 -8.09 -4.50 -2.42
CA ARG A 79 -9.15 -4.47 -1.43
C ARG A 79 -8.58 -3.99 -0.11
N VAL A 80 -9.08 -2.84 0.35
CA VAL A 80 -8.74 -2.23 1.63
C VAL A 80 -9.79 -2.62 2.67
N ARG A 81 -9.35 -3.04 3.85
CA ARG A 81 -10.21 -3.25 5.02
C ARG A 81 -9.62 -2.54 6.22
N THR A 82 -10.43 -1.70 6.86
CA THR A 82 -10.03 -0.95 8.04
C THR A 82 -10.88 -1.40 9.23
N ASP A 83 -10.22 -1.92 10.25
CA ASP A 83 -10.84 -2.13 11.56
C ASP A 83 -10.65 -0.84 12.36
N LEU A 84 -11.72 -0.07 12.50
CA LEU A 84 -11.76 1.09 13.38
C LEU A 84 -12.03 0.64 14.82
N PRO A 85 -11.53 1.38 15.82
CA PRO A 85 -11.85 1.12 17.21
C PRO A 85 -13.35 1.29 17.47
N GLU A 86 -13.88 0.53 18.44
CA GLU A 86 -15.32 0.54 18.80
C GLU A 86 -15.79 1.88 19.36
N VAL A 87 -14.86 2.74 19.81
CA VAL A 87 -15.20 4.05 20.33
C VAL A 87 -15.44 5.02 19.18
N MET A 88 -16.68 5.49 19.07
CA MET A 88 -17.07 6.48 18.08
C MET A 88 -16.32 7.80 18.31
N PRO A 89 -15.84 8.46 17.24
CA PRO A 89 -15.24 9.78 17.34
C PRO A 89 -16.24 10.78 17.93
N ARG A 90 -15.77 11.64 18.82
CA ARG A 90 -16.58 12.56 19.63
C ARG A 90 -16.65 13.97 19.06
N SER A 91 -15.80 14.29 18.09
CA SER A 91 -15.77 15.61 17.44
C SER A 91 -15.51 15.47 15.94
N GLN A 92 -15.79 16.55 15.18
CA GLN A 92 -15.45 16.61 13.75
C GLN A 92 -13.94 16.57 13.51
N GLU A 93 -13.14 17.13 14.42
CA GLU A 93 -11.67 17.09 14.33
C GLU A 93 -11.17 15.64 14.43
N GLU A 94 -11.76 14.83 15.31
CA GLU A 94 -11.42 13.40 15.43
C GLU A 94 -11.79 12.62 14.16
N VAL A 95 -12.94 12.91 13.56
CA VAL A 95 -13.36 12.29 12.28
C VAL A 95 -12.39 12.64 11.15
N MET A 96 -11.99 13.92 11.06
CA MET A 96 -11.04 14.39 10.05
C MET A 96 -9.70 13.68 10.22
N LEU A 97 -9.18 13.64 11.44
CA LEU A 97 -7.91 12.99 11.76
C LEU A 97 -7.91 11.48 11.44
N LEU A 98 -8.99 10.77 11.80
CA LEU A 98 -9.14 9.35 11.43
C LEU A 98 -9.17 9.18 9.92
N SER A 99 -9.90 10.04 9.19
CA SER A 99 -10.01 9.97 7.73
C SER A 99 -8.67 10.21 7.04
N ASP A 100 -7.89 11.19 7.54
CA ASP A 100 -6.55 11.51 7.04
C ASP A 100 -5.59 10.33 7.25
N ILE A 101 -5.63 9.70 8.43
CA ILE A 101 -4.79 8.54 8.74
C ILE A 101 -5.14 7.35 7.85
N VAL A 102 -6.43 7.04 7.68
CA VAL A 102 -6.88 5.94 6.82
C VAL A 102 -6.42 6.16 5.37
N SER A 103 -6.60 7.38 4.87
CA SER A 103 -6.29 7.73 3.48
C SER A 103 -4.79 7.77 3.21
N SER A 104 -4.02 8.45 4.08
CA SER A 104 -2.56 8.48 3.99
C SER A 104 -1.96 7.09 4.13
N SER A 105 -2.45 6.29 5.07
CA SER A 105 -1.94 4.94 5.27
C SER A 105 -2.11 4.06 4.03
N PHE A 106 -3.26 4.18 3.34
CA PHE A 106 -3.49 3.45 2.10
C PHE A 106 -2.52 3.88 0.99
N LEU A 107 -2.34 5.19 0.79
CA LEU A 107 -1.46 5.72 -0.25
C LEU A 107 0.00 5.29 -0.04
N GLU A 108 0.50 5.40 1.19
CA GLU A 108 1.86 4.96 1.54
C GLU A 108 2.05 3.44 1.36
N ASN A 109 1.02 2.64 1.67
CA ASN A 109 1.09 1.20 1.48
C ASN A 109 1.12 0.84 0.00
N LEU A 110 0.32 1.52 -0.83
CA LEU A 110 0.31 1.32 -2.27
C LEU A 110 1.65 1.70 -2.90
N ASP A 111 2.23 2.83 -2.48
CA ASP A 111 3.55 3.30 -2.92
C ASP A 111 4.64 2.27 -2.57
N GLY A 112 4.65 1.78 -1.33
CA GLY A 112 5.61 0.75 -0.91
C GLY A 112 5.48 -0.57 -1.68
N ILE A 113 4.27 -0.92 -2.13
CA ILE A 113 4.04 -2.09 -2.99
C ILE A 113 4.55 -1.84 -4.40
N HIS A 114 4.27 -0.67 -4.98
CA HIS A 114 4.78 -0.31 -6.31
C HIS A 114 6.31 -0.27 -6.32
N GLN A 115 6.95 0.33 -5.32
CA GLN A 115 8.40 0.28 -5.16
C GLN A 115 8.92 -1.16 -5.08
N SER A 116 8.26 -2.02 -4.29
CA SER A 116 8.66 -3.44 -4.17
C SER A 116 8.53 -4.20 -5.50
N VAL A 117 7.55 -3.85 -6.33
CA VAL A 117 7.36 -4.42 -7.67
C VAL A 117 8.47 -3.92 -8.60
N GLU A 118 8.75 -2.63 -8.61
CA GLU A 118 9.81 -2.03 -9.42
C GLU A 118 11.19 -2.60 -9.08
N ASP A 119 11.54 -2.68 -7.80
CA ASP A 119 12.81 -3.25 -7.33
C ASP A 119 12.97 -4.70 -7.80
N ALA A 120 11.90 -5.50 -7.71
CA ALA A 120 11.90 -6.89 -8.15
C ALA A 120 12.07 -7.05 -9.68
N LEU A 121 11.61 -6.09 -10.48
CA LEU A 121 11.80 -6.07 -11.94
C LEU A 121 13.21 -5.58 -12.32
N LEU A 122 13.72 -4.58 -11.61
CA LEU A 122 15.09 -4.07 -11.81
C LEU A 122 16.13 -5.13 -11.46
N GLU A 123 15.96 -5.83 -10.34
CA GLU A 123 16.86 -6.91 -9.93
C GLU A 123 16.95 -8.02 -10.97
N GLU A 124 15.87 -8.33 -11.67
CA GLU A 124 15.87 -9.34 -12.73
C GLU A 124 16.61 -8.86 -13.97
N THR A 125 16.33 -7.63 -14.42
CA THR A 125 17.04 -7.01 -15.54
C THR A 125 18.55 -6.92 -15.27
N MET A 126 18.96 -6.66 -14.02
CA MET A 126 20.37 -6.63 -13.65
C MET A 126 21.04 -8.01 -13.57
N ARG A 127 20.26 -9.11 -13.50
CA ARG A 127 20.78 -10.49 -13.45
C ARG A 127 20.87 -11.16 -14.82
N SER A 128 20.20 -10.62 -15.85
CA SER A 128 20.28 -11.07 -17.25
C SER A 128 21.42 -10.38 -17.99
#